data_AF-A0A530RDU6-F1
#
_entry.id   AF-A0A530RDU6-F1
#
_cell.length_a   1.000
_cell.length_b   1.000
_cell.length_c   1.000
_cell.angle_alpha   90.00
_cell.angle_beta   90.00
_cell.angle_gamma   90.00
#
_symmetry.space_group_name_H-M   'P 1'
#
loop_
_entity.id
_entity.type
_entity.pdbx_description
1 polymer ?
#
loop_
_entity_poly.entity_id
_entity_poly.type
_entity_poly.pdbx_seq_one_letter_code
_entity_poly.pdbx_strand_id
1 'polypeptide(L)' 'MAKYRQNLPQLANRTFLSDGGMETTLIFHEGLDLPHFASFTLMATPEGRQKLREYYVRYL' A
#
# COMPACT_ATOMS: atom_id res chain seq x y z
N MET A 1 -15.78 -4.95 -19.11
CA MET A 1 -15.76 -5.84 -17.92
C MET A 1 -14.36 -5.85 -17.32
N ALA A 2 -14.21 -5.91 -15.99
CA ALA A 2 -12.90 -5.96 -15.33
C ALA A 2 -12.18 -7.30 -15.58
N LYS A 3 -10.89 -7.24 -15.94
CA LYS A 3 -10.07 -8.36 -16.48
C LYS A 3 -10.00 -9.60 -15.57
N TYR A 4 -10.12 -9.46 -14.25
CA TYR A 4 -9.91 -10.55 -13.29
C TYR A 4 -11.14 -10.89 -12.45
N ARG A 5 -12.34 -10.44 -12.85
CA ARG A 5 -13.57 -10.55 -12.03
C ARG A 5 -13.88 -11.97 -11.55
N GLN A 6 -13.53 -13.00 -12.33
CA GLN A 6 -13.81 -14.41 -12.03
C GLN A 6 -12.58 -15.22 -11.61
N ASN A 7 -11.37 -14.67 -11.73
CA ASN A 7 -10.10 -15.37 -11.47
C ASN A 7 -9.18 -14.50 -10.62
N LEU A 8 -9.63 -14.21 -9.40
CA LEU A 8 -8.90 -13.40 -8.43
C LEU A 8 -7.72 -14.21 -7.86
N PRO A 9 -6.47 -13.71 -7.92
CA PRO A 9 -5.29 -14.46 -7.45
C PRO A 9 -5.36 -14.94 -5.99
N GLN A 10 -6.03 -14.19 -5.11
CA GLN A 10 -6.22 -14.54 -3.70
C GLN A 10 -7.26 -15.65 -3.45
N LEU A 11 -8.07 -16.01 -4.46
CA LEU A 11 -9.03 -17.12 -4.40
C LEU A 11 -8.47 -18.43 -4.96
N ALA A 12 -7.25 -18.41 -5.51
CA ALA A 12 -6.59 -19.61 -5.97
C ALA A 12 -6.15 -20.47 -4.76
N ASN A 13 -6.13 -21.79 -4.92
CA ASN A 13 -5.68 -22.73 -3.88
C ASN A 13 -4.14 -22.75 -3.76
N ARG A 14 -3.54 -21.59 -3.48
CA ARG A 14 -2.10 -21.37 -3.28
C ARG A 14 -1.88 -20.21 -2.34
N THR A 15 -0.70 -20.14 -1.73
CA THR A 15 -0.31 -18.98 -0.94
C THR A 15 -0.36 -17.71 -1.78
N PHE A 16 -1.07 -16.71 -1.27
CA PHE A 16 -1.09 -15.36 -1.81
C PHE A 16 -0.56 -14.41 -0.74
N LEU A 17 0.63 -13.87 -0.96
CA LEU A 17 1.27 -12.92 -0.06
C LEU A 17 0.91 -11.50 -0.50
N SER A 18 0.41 -10.69 0.43
CA SER A 18 0.17 -9.26 0.24
C SER A 18 1.41 -8.43 0.61
N ASP A 19 1.22 -7.13 0.77
CA ASP A 19 2.19 -6.24 1.41
C ASP A 19 2.15 -6.35 2.95
N GLY A 20 2.89 -5.48 3.62
CA GLY A 20 2.96 -5.37 5.08
C GLY A 20 2.07 -4.27 5.68
N GLY A 21 2.49 -3.73 6.82
CA GLY A 21 1.84 -2.59 7.46
C GLY A 21 2.35 -1.26 6.90
N MET A 22 1.53 -0.59 6.09
CA MET A 22 1.90 0.69 5.46
C MET A 22 2.08 1.79 6.50
N GLU A 23 1.02 2.08 7.26
CA GLU A 23 1.02 3.18 8.21
C GLU A 23 2.09 3.01 9.28
N THR A 24 2.30 1.78 9.76
CA THR A 24 3.36 1.49 10.74
C THR A 24 4.74 1.74 10.16
N THR A 25 5.00 1.33 8.92
CA THR A 25 6.27 1.61 8.24
C THR A 25 6.48 3.11 8.06
N LEU A 26 5.46 3.81 7.54
CA LEU A 26 5.54 5.25 7.28
C LEU A 26 5.76 6.07 8.56
N ILE A 27 5.10 5.72 9.66
CA ILE A 27 5.25 6.42 10.94
C ILE A 27 6.57 6.06 11.63
N PHE A 28 6.84 4.77 11.85
CA PHE A 28 7.93 4.35 12.73
C PHE A 28 9.28 4.21 12.05
N HIS A 29 9.32 3.91 10.75
CA HIS A 29 10.58 3.78 10.01
C HIS A 29 10.90 5.02 9.18
N GLU A 30 9.89 5.76 8.71
CA GLU A 30 10.08 6.91 7.83
C GLU A 30 9.76 8.26 8.47
N GLY A 31 9.16 8.27 9.68
CA GLY A 31 8.90 9.48 10.45
C GLY A 31 7.81 10.38 9.87
N LEU A 32 6.90 9.84 9.06
CA LEU A 32 5.78 10.61 8.52
C LEU A 32 4.70 10.78 9.60
N ASP A 33 4.16 11.99 9.70
CA ASP A 33 2.93 12.24 10.44
C ASP A 33 1.72 11.86 9.58
N LEU A 34 0.88 10.98 10.09
CA LEU A 34 -0.35 10.54 9.44
C LEU A 34 -1.54 10.90 10.34
N PRO A 35 -2.21 12.04 10.08
CA PRO A 35 -3.38 12.45 10.86
C PRO A 35 -4.42 11.33 10.89
N HIS A 36 -4.89 10.99 12.09
CA HIS A 36 -5.83 9.89 12.31
C HIS A 36 -5.37 8.53 11.73
N PHE A 37 -4.05 8.31 11.62
CA PHE A 37 -3.47 7.11 11.03
C PHE A 37 -3.89 6.92 9.56
N ALA A 38 -4.22 8.00 8.86
CA ALA A 38 -4.80 7.94 7.52
C ALA A 38 -3.78 8.25 6.42
N SER A 39 -3.33 7.21 5.72
CA SER A 39 -2.34 7.29 4.63
C SER A 39 -2.83 8.04 3.39
N PHE A 40 -4.15 8.15 3.18
CA PHE A 40 -4.72 8.86 2.01
C PHE A 40 -4.33 10.35 1.97
N THR A 41 -4.00 10.94 3.12
CA THR A 41 -3.56 12.34 3.22
C THR A 41 -2.33 12.61 2.33
N LEU A 42 -1.47 11.60 2.13
CA LEU A 42 -0.29 11.68 1.27
C LEU A 42 -0.64 11.80 -0.22
N MET A 43 -1.87 11.49 -0.64
CA MET A 43 -2.29 11.66 -2.03
C MET A 43 -2.36 13.13 -2.47
N ALA A 44 -2.47 14.06 -1.51
CA ALA A 44 -2.63 15.49 -1.77
C ALA A 44 -1.42 16.11 -2.49
N THR A 45 -0.22 15.56 -2.30
CA THR A 45 1.03 16.13 -2.85
C THR A 45 1.77 15.15 -3.76
N PRO A 46 2.56 15.63 -4.74
CA PRO A 46 3.45 14.77 -5.52
C PRO A 46 4.41 13.96 -4.65
N GLU A 47 4.96 14.56 -3.60
CA GLU A 47 5.93 13.96 -2.69
C GLU A 47 5.29 12.84 -1.86
N GLY A 48 4.07 13.06 -1.36
CA GLY A 48 3.32 12.03 -0.63
C GLY A 48 2.93 10.86 -1.53
N ARG A 49 2.52 11.12 -2.78
CA ARG A 49 2.29 10.05 -3.77
C ARG A 49 3.56 9.27 -4.09
N GLN A 50 4.71 9.94 -4.08
CA GLN A 50 5.99 9.28 -4.26
C GLN A 50 6.33 8.38 -3.06
N LYS A 51 6.06 8.82 -1.82
CA LYS A 51 6.21 7.99 -0.61
C LYS A 51 5.34 6.73 -0.63
N LEU A 52 4.08 6.86 -1.05
CA LEU A 52 3.19 5.72 -1.23
C LEU A 52 3.74 4.72 -2.28
N ARG A 53 4.30 5.23 -3.38
CA ARG A 53 4.94 4.38 -4.40
C ARG A 53 6.19 3.68 -3.86
N GLU A 54 7.06 4.41 -3.14
CA GLU A 54 8.27 3.86 -2.52
C GLU A 54 7.96 2.72 -1.56
N TYR A 55 6.87 2.83 -0.78
CA TYR A 55 6.39 1.75 0.08
C TYR A 55 6.04 0.50 -0.72
N TYR A 56 5.17 0.61 -1.74
CA TYR A 56 4.71 -0.56 -2.52
C TYR A 56 5.83 -1.24 -3.31
N VAL A 57 6.79 -0.48 -3.84
CA VAL A 57 7.93 -1.01 -4.61
C VAL A 57 8.77 -2.01 -3.80
N ARG A 58 8.76 -1.94 -2.47
CA ARG A 58 9.51 -2.89 -1.62
C ARG A 58 8.90 -4.30 -1.58
N TYR A 59 7.65 -4.45 -2.03
CA TYR A 59 6.89 -5.71 -2.02
C TYR A 59 6.61 -6.26 -3.42
N LEU A 60 7.06 -5.57 -4.47
CA LEU A 60 6.96 -6.00 -5.87
C LEU A 60 8.27 -6.63 -6.34
#